data_AF-A0AAU8HRD7-F1
#
_entry.id   AF-A0AAU8HRD7-F1
#
_cell.length_a   1.000
_cell.length_b   1.000
_cell.length_c   1.000
_cell.angle_alpha   90.00
_cell.angle_beta   90.00
_cell.angle_gamma   90.00
#
_symmetry.space_group_name_H-M   'P 1'
#
loop_
_entity.id
_entity.type
_entity.pdbx_description
1 polymer ?
#
loop_
_entity_poly.entity_id
_entity_poly.type
_entity_poly.pdbx_seq_one_letter_code
_entity_poly.pdbx_strand_id
1 'polypeptide(L)'
;MILAALISYGLAAIFVGRGFYKMYVYDSGYNAVNAYVGGDAYNYIINSNYATGYFTLAILCAVIGATFVMAHYLSVCIDKKEKSKVIRFEEF
;
A
#
# COMPACT_ATOMS: atom_id res chain seq x y z
N MET A 1 -8.22 9.24 -12.26
CA MET A 1 -6.94 9.23 -11.50
C MET A 1 -7.17 9.22 -9.99
N ILE A 2 -7.99 10.13 -9.44
CA ILE A 2 -8.33 10.14 -8.00
C ILE A 2 -8.96 8.81 -7.53
N LEU A 3 -9.93 8.27 -8.26
CA LEU A 3 -10.56 6.99 -7.91
C LEU A 3 -9.53 5.83 -7.85
N ALA A 4 -8.59 5.78 -8.79
CA ALA A 4 -7.53 4.78 -8.80
C ALA A 4 -6.59 4.93 -7.59
N ALA A 5 -6.28 6.16 -7.18
CA ALA A 5 -5.51 6.42 -5.97
C ALA A 5 -6.25 5.92 -4.71
N LEU A 6 -7.56 6.18 -4.59
CA LEU A 6 -8.37 5.70 -3.46
C LEU A 6 -8.40 4.17 -3.37
N ILE A 7 -8.59 3.49 -4.51
CA ILE A 7 -8.53 2.02 -4.57
C ILE A 7 -7.15 1.52 -4.12
N SER A 8 -6.08 2.16 -4.60
CA SER A 8 -4.72 1.79 -4.27
C SER A 8 -4.41 1.94 -2.77
N TYR A 9 -4.83 3.05 -2.15
CA TYR A 9 -4.68 3.24 -0.71
C TYR A 9 -5.56 2.30 0.12
N GLY A 10 -6.77 1.98 -0.36
CA GLY A 10 -7.63 0.97 0.26
C GLY A 10 -6.96 -0.41 0.29
N LEU A 11 -6.37 -0.84 -0.83
CA LEU A 11 -5.59 -2.08 -0.91
C LEU A 11 -4.36 -2.05 0.01
N ALA A 12 -3.65 -0.92 0.07
CA ALA A 12 -2.53 -0.75 0.99
C ALA A 12 -2.95 -0.96 2.45
N ALA A 13 -4.07 -0.37 2.88
CA ALA A 13 -4.60 -0.53 4.23
C ALA A 13 -4.97 -1.99 4.54
N ILE A 14 -5.59 -2.70 3.59
CA ILE A 14 -5.90 -4.13 3.73
C ILE A 14 -4.61 -4.94 3.94
N PHE A 15 -3.58 -4.70 3.12
CA PHE A 15 -2.31 -5.42 3.26
C PHE A 15 -1.58 -5.10 4.56
N VAL A 16 -1.58 -3.85 5.02
CA VAL A 16 -1.05 -3.50 6.36
C VAL A 16 -1.79 -4.29 7.44
N GLY A 17 -3.12 -4.32 7.40
CA GLY A 17 -3.94 -5.07 8.35
C GLY A 17 -3.62 -6.57 8.33
N ARG A 18 -3.44 -7.16 7.14
CA ARG A 18 -3.06 -8.57 6.97
C ARG A 18 -1.64 -8.86 7.47
N GLY A 19 -0.70 -7.93 7.28
CA GLY A 19 0.66 -8.02 7.81
C GLY A 19 0.67 -8.08 9.33
N PHE A 20 0.00 -7.13 9.98
CA PHE A 20 -0.14 -7.13 11.44
C PHE A 20 -0.91 -8.34 11.95
N TYR A 21 -1.97 -8.77 11.27
CA TYR A 21 -2.69 -9.99 11.63
C TYR A 21 -1.74 -11.20 11.68
N LYS A 22 -0.83 -11.34 10.71
CA LYS A 22 0.16 -12.42 10.70
C LYS A 22 1.21 -12.30 11.81
N MET A 23 1.50 -11.10 12.31
CA MET A 23 2.41 -10.91 13.44
C MET A 23 1.74 -11.21 14.79
N TYR A 24 0.48 -10.80 14.96
CA TYR A 24 -0.19 -10.86 16.27
C TYR A 24 -1.07 -12.08 16.48
N VAL A 25 -1.60 -12.68 15.41
CA VAL A 25 -2.40 -13.90 15.49
C VAL A 25 -1.52 -15.09 15.14
N TYR A 26 -0.97 -15.67 16.20
CA TYR A 26 -0.13 -16.86 16.12
C TYR A 26 -0.99 -18.13 16.21
N ASP A 27 -0.70 -19.09 15.34
CA ASP A 27 -1.27 -20.43 15.36
C ASP A 27 -0.11 -21.42 15.27
N SER A 28 0.08 -22.21 16.32
CA SER A 28 1.17 -23.17 16.41
C SER A 28 0.88 -24.47 15.66
N GLY A 29 -0.35 -24.73 15.22
CA GLY A 29 -0.76 -25.94 14.47
C GLY A 29 -0.57 -27.29 15.18
N TYR A 30 0.05 -27.31 16.36
CA TYR A 30 0.40 -28.51 17.12
C TYR A 30 0.09 -28.31 18.61
N ASN A 31 -0.34 -29.39 19.28
CA ASN A 31 -0.39 -29.44 20.75
C ASN A 31 1.00 -29.09 21.30
N ALA A 32 1.06 -28.21 22.30
CA ALA A 32 2.25 -27.53 22.84
C ALA A 32 3.41 -28.42 23.35
N VAL A 33 3.33 -29.73 23.14
CA VAL A 33 4.28 -30.76 23.58
C VAL A 33 5.67 -30.59 22.94
N ASN A 34 5.78 -29.96 21.76
CA ASN A 34 7.06 -29.72 21.07
C ASN A 34 7.43 -28.22 20.93
N ALA A 35 6.83 -27.31 21.70
CA ALA A 35 7.14 -25.89 21.62
C ALA A 35 8.58 -25.54 22.04
N TYR A 36 9.26 -26.44 22.76
CA TYR A 36 10.53 -26.17 23.44
C TYR A 36 11.80 -26.27 22.56
N VAL A 37 11.70 -26.80 21.33
CA VAL A 37 12.85 -26.92 20.40
C VAL A 37 12.42 -26.59 18.98
N GLY A 38 12.66 -25.34 18.56
CA GLY A 38 12.65 -24.90 17.16
C GLY A 38 11.29 -24.84 16.45
N GLY A 39 10.28 -25.62 16.85
CA GLY A 39 8.96 -25.65 16.22
C GLY A 39 8.20 -24.32 16.34
N ASP A 40 8.28 -23.68 17.52
CA ASP A 40 7.64 -22.38 17.76
C ASP A 40 8.35 -21.25 17.00
N ALA A 41 9.69 -21.23 17.07
CA ALA A 41 10.53 -20.29 16.34
C ALA A 41 10.37 -20.40 14.81
N TYR A 42 10.23 -21.62 14.28
CA TYR A 42 10.02 -21.85 12.85
C TYR A 42 8.71 -21.23 12.35
N ASN A 43 7.60 -21.41 13.09
CA ASN A 43 6.32 -20.81 12.74
C ASN A 43 6.37 -19.27 12.82
N TYR A 44 7.10 -18.70 13.78
CA TYR A 44 7.34 -17.25 13.83
C TYR A 44 8.11 -16.71 12.64
N ILE A 45 9.16 -17.42 12.19
CA ILE A 45 9.92 -17.04 10.99
C ILE A 45 9.00 -17.02 9.76
N ILE A 46 8.16 -18.04 9.61
CA ILE A 46 7.18 -18.13 8.52
C ILE A 46 6.17 -16.97 8.57
N ASN A 47 5.56 -16.72 9.73
CA ASN A 47 4.60 -15.62 9.89
C ASN A 47 5.25 -14.26 9.65
N SER A 48 6.50 -14.07 10.08
CA SER A 48 7.30 -12.87 9.80
C SER A 48 7.52 -12.67 8.30
N ASN A 49 7.80 -13.72 7.55
CA ASN A 49 7.98 -13.63 6.11
C ASN A 49 6.66 -13.30 5.37
N TYR A 50 5.53 -13.89 5.80
CA TYR A 50 4.21 -13.49 5.30
C TYR A 50 3.90 -12.02 5.61
N ALA A 51 4.17 -11.56 6.84
CA ALA A 51 3.96 -10.17 7.23
C ALA A 51 4.82 -9.22 6.38
N THR A 52 6.08 -9.57 6.14
CA THR A 52 7.00 -8.82 5.27
C THR A 52 6.47 -8.73 3.84
N GLY A 53 5.97 -9.84 3.29
CA GLY A 53 5.34 -9.85 1.96
C GLY A 53 4.12 -8.94 1.89
N TYR A 54 3.24 -8.97 2.89
CA TYR A 54 2.09 -8.07 2.95
C TYR A 54 2.50 -6.60 3.08
N PHE A 55 3.47 -6.25 3.93
CA PHE A 55 3.95 -4.86 4.02
C PHE A 55 4.63 -4.39 2.74
N THR A 56 5.33 -5.27 2.03
CA THR A 56 5.92 -4.95 0.72
C THR A 56 4.83 -4.61 -0.30
N LEU A 57 3.76 -5.41 -0.37
CA LEU A 57 2.59 -5.12 -1.20
C LEU A 57 1.90 -3.82 -0.77
N ALA A 58 1.78 -3.55 0.52
CA ALA A 58 1.20 -2.32 1.03
C ALA A 58 1.99 -1.08 0.58
N ILE A 59 3.32 -1.11 0.69
CA ILE A 59 4.19 -0.02 0.24
C ILE A 59 4.05 0.18 -1.26
N LEU A 60 4.06 -0.91 -2.05
CA LEU A 60 3.90 -0.84 -3.50
C LEU A 60 2.57 -0.18 -3.88
N CYS A 61 1.47 -0.58 -3.25
CA CYS A 61 0.18 0.08 -3.45
C CYS A 61 0.22 1.55 -3.01
N ALA A 62 0.80 1.88 -1.86
CA ALA A 62 0.89 3.27 -1.41
C ALA A 62 1.68 4.17 -2.38
N VAL A 63 2.77 3.66 -2.95
CA VAL A 63 3.57 4.36 -3.96
C VAL A 63 2.76 4.57 -5.25
N ILE A 64 2.06 3.54 -5.72
CA ILE A 64 1.16 3.67 -6.89
C ILE A 64 0.03 4.67 -6.63
N GLY A 65 -0.56 4.66 -5.43
CA GLY A 65 -1.56 5.64 -5.02
C GLY A 65 -1.01 7.07 -5.10
N ALA A 66 0.20 7.28 -4.57
CA ALA A 66 0.87 8.58 -4.59
C ALA A 66 1.18 9.06 -6.01
N THR A 67 1.63 8.17 -6.92
CA THR A 67 1.88 8.54 -8.31
C THR A 67 0.61 8.94 -9.04
N PHE A 68 -0.52 8.29 -8.80
CA PHE A 68 -1.81 8.69 -9.37
C PHE A 68 -2.29 10.06 -8.86
N VAL A 69 -2.09 10.37 -7.58
CA VAL A 69 -2.40 11.69 -7.03
C VAL A 69 -1.52 12.75 -7.67
N MET A 70 -0.21 12.53 -7.71
CA MET A 70 0.75 13.45 -8.31
C MET A 70 0.42 13.74 -9.77
N ALA A 71 0.16 12.69 -10.55
CA ALA A 71 -0.15 12.82 -11.96
C ALA A 71 -1.48 13.56 -12.18
N HIS A 72 -2.49 13.37 -11.31
CA HIS A 72 -3.73 14.15 -11.37
C HIS A 72 -3.49 15.64 -11.16
N TYR A 73 -2.73 16.01 -10.12
CA TYR A 73 -2.39 17.41 -9.86
C TYR A 73 -1.63 18.03 -11.03
N LEU A 74 -0.68 17.31 -11.63
CA LEU A 74 0.07 17.78 -12.78
C LEU A 74 -0.86 18.06 -13.97
N SER A 75 -1.79 17.16 -14.28
CA SER A 75 -2.77 17.37 -15.36
C SER A 75 -3.64 18.61 -15.13
N VAL A 76 -4.08 18.86 -13.90
CA VAL A 76 -4.86 20.05 -13.56
C VAL A 76 -4.04 21.33 -13.72
N CYS A 77 -2.77 21.32 -13.32
CA CYS A 77 -1.87 22.47 -13.49
C CYS A 77 -1.61 22.78 -14.98
N ILE A 78 -1.47 21.75 -15.82
CA ILE A 78 -1.29 21.92 -17.27
C ILE A 78 -2.54 22.55 -17.90
N ASP A 79 -3.75 22.06 -17.59
CA ASP A 79 -5.00 22.64 -18.12
C ASP A 79 -5.17 24.12 -17.72
N LYS A 80 -4.88 24.46 -16.45
CA LYS A 80 -4.91 25.86 -15.97
C LYS A 80 -3.94 26.75 -16.72
N LYS A 81 -2.73 26.25 -16.98
CA LYS A 81 -1.69 27.00 -17.70
C LYS A 81 -2.10 27.24 -19.15
N GLU A 82 -2.71 26.26 -19.80
CA GLU A 82 -3.19 26.38 -21.18
C GLU A 82 -4.33 27.41 -21.29
N LYS A 83 -5.35 27.31 -20.42
CA LYS A 83 -6.48 28.28 -20.39
C LYS A 83 -6.04 29.71 -20.12
N SER A 84 -5.10 29.91 -19.19
CA SER A 84 -4.56 31.25 -18.91
C SER A 84 -3.82 31.84 -20.11
N LYS A 85 -3.19 31.01 -20.94
CA LYS A 85 -2.51 31.44 -22.16
C LYS A 85 -3.52 31.90 -23.20
N VAL A 86 -4.60 31.14 -23.41
CA VAL A 86 -5.67 31.47 -24.38
C VAL A 86 -6.34 32.80 -24.03
N ILE A 87 -6.74 33.01 -22.77
CA ILE A 87 -7.39 34.26 -22.33
C ILE A 87 -6.51 35.47 -22.64
N ARG A 88 -5.19 35.36 -22.41
CA ARG A 88 -4.25 36.44 -22.71
C ARG A 88 -4.17 36.77 -24.20
N PHE A 89 -4.43 35.82 -25.10
CA PHE A 89 -4.43 36.06 -26.54
C PHE A 89 -5.72 36.71 -27.05
N GLU A 90 -6.87 36.50 -26.39
CA GLU A 90 -8.13 37.15 -26.76
C GLU A 90 -8.22 38.63 -26.31
N GLU A 91 -7.30 39.07 -25.46
CA GLU A 91 -7.21 40.47 -25.00
C GLU A 91 -6.37 41.37 -25.93
N PHE A 92 -5.87 40.87 -27.07
CA PHE A 92 -5.12 41.62 -28.10
C PHE A 92 -5.85 41.59 -29.46
#